data_AF-A0A6G1RGR8-F1
#
_entry.id   AF-A0A6G1RGR8-F1
#
_cell.length_a   1.000
_cell.length_b   1.000
_cell.length_c   1.000
_cell.angle_alpha   90.00
_cell.angle_beta   90.00
_cell.angle_gamma   90.00
#
_symmetry.space_group_name_H-M   'P 1'
#
loop_
_entity.id
_entity.type
_entity.pdbx_description
1 polymer ?
#
loop_
_entity_poly.entity_id
_entity_poly.type
_entity_poly.pdbx_seq_one_letter_code
_entity_poly.pdbx_strand_id
1 'polypeptide(L)'
;KAMPVLSEDSGLHETLALLTSQLRPDSNHKEEMGFLRDVFSEKSLSYLMKIHEKLRHYERQSPTPVLHSAAGLVEDVIEELQTAPVNNEERELLQLLSTPHLRAMLVVHDTVAQKNFDPVLPPLPDNFEDDFDEESVKIVRLVKNIEP
;
A
#
# COMPACT_ATOMS: atom_id res chain seq x y z
N LYS A 1 -11.97 -19.92 25.89
CA LYS A 1 -11.15 -18.69 26.10
C LYS A 1 -11.64 -17.67 25.08
N ALA A 2 -12.09 -16.49 25.53
CA ALA A 2 -12.65 -15.46 24.65
C ALA A 2 -11.63 -15.03 23.59
N MET A 3 -12.07 -14.82 22.35
CA MET A 3 -11.22 -14.25 21.31
C MET A 3 -10.92 -12.79 21.64
N PRO A 4 -9.66 -12.34 21.50
CA PRO A 4 -9.36 -10.92 21.62
C PRO A 4 -10.12 -10.19 20.50
N VAL A 5 -10.98 -9.26 20.90
CA VAL A 5 -11.72 -8.42 19.97
C VAL A 5 -10.72 -7.44 19.37
N LEU A 6 -10.43 -7.58 18.08
CA LEU A 6 -9.69 -6.57 17.33
C LEU A 6 -10.54 -5.30 17.28
N SER A 7 -9.97 -4.17 17.68
CA SER A 7 -10.60 -2.87 17.47
C SER A 7 -10.55 -2.56 15.97
N GLU A 8 -11.54 -1.85 15.43
CA GLU A 8 -11.49 -1.35 14.05
C GLU A 8 -10.26 -0.45 13.79
N ASP A 9 -9.64 0.05 14.87
CA ASP A 9 -8.45 0.90 14.85
C ASP A 9 -7.13 0.12 15.06
N SER A 10 -7.18 -1.20 15.20
CA SER A 10 -5.97 -2.02 15.43
C SER A 10 -5.09 -2.05 14.18
N GLY A 11 -3.85 -1.57 14.34
CA GLY A 11 -2.83 -1.59 13.31
C GLY A 11 -2.46 -3.01 12.84
N LEU A 12 -1.90 -3.12 11.63
CA LEU A 12 -1.44 -4.39 11.08
C LEU A 12 -0.40 -5.07 11.98
N HIS A 13 0.47 -4.27 12.62
CA HIS A 13 1.46 -4.77 13.56
C HIS A 13 0.81 -5.42 14.80
N GLU A 14 -0.22 -4.77 15.37
CA GLU A 14 -0.94 -5.27 16.53
C GLU A 14 -1.72 -6.54 16.19
N THR A 15 -2.37 -6.55 15.03
CA THR A 15 -3.10 -7.72 14.51
C THR A 15 -2.17 -8.92 14.34
N LEU A 16 -0.99 -8.71 13.75
CA LEU A 16 0.00 -9.78 13.58
C LEU A 16 0.51 -10.29 14.93
N ALA A 17 0.82 -9.40 15.88
CA ALA A 17 1.25 -9.79 17.22
C ALA A 17 0.18 -10.61 17.97
N LEU A 18 -1.08 -10.22 17.85
CA LEU A 18 -2.22 -10.94 18.41
C LEU A 18 -2.38 -12.31 17.76
N LEU A 19 -2.24 -12.40 16.43
CA LEU A 19 -2.28 -13.67 15.70
C LEU A 19 -1.16 -14.60 16.17
N THR A 20 0.08 -14.12 16.24
CA THR A 20 1.24 -14.89 16.73
C THR A 20 1.01 -15.45 18.12
N SER A 21 0.43 -14.67 19.03
CA SER A 21 0.15 -15.11 20.40
C SER A 21 -0.92 -16.22 20.49
N GLN A 22 -1.74 -16.36 19.44
CA GLN A 22 -2.83 -17.33 19.37
C GLN A 22 -2.46 -18.59 18.59
N LEU A 23 -1.38 -18.56 17.79
CA LEU A 23 -0.85 -19.71 17.09
C LEU A 23 -0.40 -20.77 18.10
N ARG A 24 -1.22 -21.81 18.25
CA ARG A 24 -0.93 -22.98 19.07
C ARG A 24 -0.74 -24.18 18.16
N PRO A 25 0.44 -24.83 18.16
CA PRO A 25 0.63 -26.06 17.43
C PRO A 25 -0.26 -27.14 18.05
N ASP A 26 -1.32 -27.51 17.35
CA ASP A 26 -2.12 -28.69 17.64
C ASP A 26 -1.48 -29.92 16.97
N SER A 27 -2.04 -31.12 17.22
CA SER A 27 -1.45 -32.36 16.73
C SER A 27 -1.53 -32.53 15.21
N ASN A 28 -2.44 -31.82 14.53
CA ASN A 28 -2.67 -31.98 13.10
C ASN A 28 -1.87 -30.99 12.25
N HIS A 29 -1.52 -29.81 12.78
CA HIS A 29 -0.82 -28.74 12.05
C HIS A 29 0.41 -28.22 12.80
N LYS A 30 1.10 -29.09 13.54
CA LYS A 30 2.22 -28.71 14.41
C LYS A 30 3.34 -28.00 13.66
N GLU A 31 3.64 -28.45 12.44
CA GLU A 31 4.75 -27.92 11.64
C GLU A 31 4.39 -26.56 11.03
N GLU A 32 3.20 -26.45 10.44
CA GLU A 32 2.70 -25.21 9.83
C GLU A 32 2.50 -24.11 10.88
N MET A 33 1.92 -24.46 12.04
CA MET A 33 1.74 -23.53 13.16
C MET A 33 3.08 -23.14 13.80
N GLY A 34 4.05 -24.05 13.78
CA GLY A 34 5.43 -23.77 14.18
C GLY A 34 6.07 -22.74 13.26
N PHE A 35 6.03 -23.01 11.95
CA PHE A 35 6.55 -22.12 10.91
C PHE A 35 5.93 -20.72 10.97
N LEU A 36 4.60 -20.61 11.01
CA LEU A 36 3.92 -19.32 11.06
C LEU A 36 4.29 -18.52 12.31
N ARG A 37 4.40 -19.19 13.46
CA ARG A 37 4.81 -18.52 14.69
C ARG A 37 6.24 -18.01 14.57
N ASP A 38 7.14 -18.77 13.97
CA ASP A 38 8.53 -18.37 13.79
C ASP A 38 8.61 -17.18 12.83
N VAL A 39 7.93 -17.24 11.67
CA VAL A 39 7.84 -16.12 10.71
C VAL A 39 7.25 -14.87 11.34
N PHE A 40 6.12 -14.96 12.04
CA PHE A 40 5.48 -13.78 12.64
C PHE A 40 6.22 -13.24 13.86
N SER A 41 7.12 -14.04 14.45
CA SER A 41 8.00 -13.59 15.53
C SER A 41 9.28 -12.93 15.02
N GLU A 42 9.55 -12.98 13.71
CA GLU A 42 10.72 -12.34 13.11
C GLU A 42 10.73 -10.83 13.37
N LYS A 43 11.85 -10.33 13.90
CA LYS A 43 12.02 -8.90 14.19
C LYS A 43 11.95 -8.06 12.91
N SER A 44 12.49 -8.58 11.81
CA SER A 44 12.46 -7.93 10.50
C SER A 44 11.02 -7.70 10.02
N LEU A 45 10.17 -8.73 10.10
CA LEU A 45 8.76 -8.63 9.74
C LEU A 45 8.02 -7.66 10.66
N SER A 46 8.28 -7.72 11.96
CA SER A 46 7.72 -6.78 12.95
C SER A 46 8.03 -5.31 12.60
N TYR A 47 9.29 -5.00 12.26
CA TYR A 47 9.67 -3.66 11.82
C TYR A 47 9.03 -3.27 10.48
N LEU A 48 8.94 -4.21 9.53
CA LEU A 48 8.29 -3.97 8.25
C LEU A 48 6.81 -3.58 8.42
N MET A 49 6.08 -4.30 9.28
CA MET A 49 4.68 -3.98 9.59
C MET A 49 4.52 -2.58 10.19
N LYS A 50 5.43 -2.18 11.09
CA LYS A 50 5.42 -0.82 11.68
C LYS A 50 5.71 0.27 10.64
N ILE A 51 6.66 0.03 9.73
CA ILE A 51 6.97 0.96 8.64
C ILE A 51 5.75 1.10 7.72
N HIS A 52 5.18 -0.03 7.30
CA HIS A 52 3.97 -0.05 6.47
C HIS A 52 2.84 0.75 7.12
N GLU A 53 2.57 0.53 8.41
CA GLU A 53 1.51 1.23 9.13
C GLU A 53 1.73 2.76 9.16
N LYS A 54 2.97 3.20 9.41
CA LYS A 54 3.33 4.62 9.34
C LYS A 54 3.16 5.20 7.93
N LEU A 55 3.59 4.48 6.89
CA LEU A 55 3.44 4.92 5.50
C LEU A 55 1.97 5.01 5.10
N ARG A 56 1.15 4.04 5.49
CA ARG A 56 -0.31 4.06 5.26
C ARG A 56 -0.99 5.21 5.96
N HIS A 57 -0.53 5.59 7.16
CA HIS A 57 -1.03 6.78 7.83
C HIS A 57 -0.74 8.06 7.03
N TYR A 58 0.48 8.20 6.50
CA TYR A 58 0.81 9.33 5.62
C TYR A 58 0.03 9.31 4.30
N GLU A 59 -0.15 8.13 3.70
CA GLU A 59 -0.96 7.96 2.48
C GLU A 59 -2.41 8.42 2.70
N ARG A 60 -3.03 8.06 3.83
CA ARG A 60 -4.41 8.50 4.15
C ARG A 60 -4.55 10.01 4.32
N GLN A 61 -3.46 10.69 4.65
CA GLN A 61 -3.40 12.15 4.83
C GLN A 61 -2.80 12.85 3.61
N SER A 62 -2.50 12.11 2.53
CA SER A 62 -1.85 12.70 1.36
C SER A 62 -2.75 13.75 0.72
N PRO A 63 -2.22 14.94 0.40
CA PRO A 63 -2.98 15.94 -0.34
C PRO A 63 -3.29 15.43 -1.76
N THR A 64 -4.41 15.89 -2.33
CA THR A 64 -4.72 15.64 -3.73
C THR A 64 -3.71 16.40 -4.61
N PRO A 65 -3.03 15.75 -5.57
CA PRO A 65 -2.11 16.42 -6.46
C PRO A 65 -2.87 17.41 -7.35
N VAL A 66 -2.31 18.61 -7.53
CA VAL A 66 -2.91 19.65 -8.39
C VAL A 66 -2.80 19.26 -9.87
N LEU A 67 -1.75 18.52 -10.23
CA LEU A 67 -1.47 18.05 -11.57
C LEU A 67 -0.81 16.65 -11.49
N HIS A 68 -0.93 15.88 -12.56
CA HIS A 68 -0.33 14.54 -12.65
C HIS A 68 0.88 14.49 -13.59
N SER A 69 1.16 15.58 -14.32
CA SER A 69 2.28 15.69 -15.26
C SER A 69 2.91 17.09 -15.19
N ALA A 70 3.56 17.38 -14.07
CA ALA A 70 4.30 18.62 -13.87
C ALA A 70 5.63 18.62 -14.65
N ALA A 71 6.26 17.45 -14.84
CA ALA A 71 7.46 17.35 -15.67
C ALA A 71 7.14 17.68 -17.13
N GLY A 72 6.02 17.16 -17.66
CA GLY A 72 5.54 17.48 -19.02
C GLY A 72 5.26 18.97 -19.20
N LEU A 73 4.54 19.58 -18.26
CA LEU A 73 4.28 21.03 -18.28
C LEU A 73 5.58 21.86 -18.32
N VAL A 74 6.62 21.42 -17.61
CA VAL A 74 7.91 22.12 -17.63
C VAL A 74 8.61 22.00 -18.98
N GLU A 75 8.49 20.87 -19.69
CA GLU A 75 9.00 20.80 -21.08
C GLU A 75 8.28 21.79 -21.99
N ASP A 76 6.95 21.89 -21.89
CA ASP A 76 6.14 22.83 -22.68
C ASP A 76 6.58 24.28 -22.41
N VAL A 77 6.80 24.64 -21.14
CA VAL A 77 7.30 25.96 -20.74
C VAL A 77 8.71 26.22 -21.27
N ILE A 78 9.60 25.22 -21.21
CA ILE A 78 10.95 25.33 -21.76
C ILE A 78 10.91 25.58 -23.27
N GLU A 79 10.04 24.87 -24.00
CA GLU A 79 9.86 25.07 -25.44
C GLU A 79 9.37 26.49 -25.74
N GLU A 80 8.35 26.97 -25.02
CA GLU A 80 7.80 28.31 -25.19
C GLU A 80 8.83 29.42 -24.95
N LEU A 81 9.63 29.30 -23.87
CA LEU A 81 10.68 30.26 -23.51
C LEU A 81 11.80 30.37 -24.56
N GLN A 82 11.97 29.36 -25.41
CA GLN A 82 13.01 29.35 -26.46
C GLN A 82 12.53 29.99 -27.77
N THR A 83 11.24 30.30 -27.91
CA THR A 83 10.66 30.82 -29.17
C THR A 83 10.93 32.32 -29.41
N ALA A 84 11.33 33.07 -28.40
CA ALA A 84 11.48 34.52 -28.43
C ALA A 84 12.90 34.96 -27.98
N PRO A 85 13.35 36.20 -28.27
CA PRO A 85 14.61 36.70 -27.76
C PRO A 85 14.55 36.79 -26.22
N VAL A 86 15.28 35.86 -25.59
CA VAL A 86 15.20 35.59 -24.15
C VAL A 86 15.72 36.78 -23.34
N ASN A 87 14.86 37.39 -22.53
CA ASN A 87 15.27 38.41 -21.54
C ASN A 87 16.05 37.74 -20.39
N ASN A 88 16.64 38.52 -19.47
CA ASN A 88 17.50 37.94 -18.43
C ASN A 88 16.71 37.03 -17.47
N GLU A 89 15.48 37.38 -17.16
CA GLU A 89 14.57 36.66 -16.27
C GLU A 89 14.17 35.30 -16.87
N GLU A 90 13.83 35.28 -18.15
CA GLU A 90 13.52 34.06 -18.90
C GLU A 90 14.72 33.12 -18.99
N ARG A 91 15.94 33.66 -19.11
CA ARG A 91 17.19 32.85 -19.09
C ARG A 91 17.43 32.23 -17.71
N GLU A 92 17.19 32.98 -16.65
CA GLU A 92 17.32 32.48 -15.27
C GLU A 92 16.29 31.37 -15.01
N LEU A 93 15.04 31.57 -15.43
CA LEU A 93 13.99 30.56 -15.32
C LEU A 93 14.33 29.31 -16.13
N LEU A 94 14.74 29.45 -17.39
CA LEU A 94 15.17 28.33 -18.23
C LEU A 94 16.31 27.55 -17.57
N GLN A 95 17.30 28.24 -17.01
CA GLN A 95 18.40 27.60 -16.30
C GLN A 95 17.91 26.83 -15.07
N LEU A 96 17.00 27.41 -14.27
CA LEU A 96 16.41 26.77 -13.10
C LEU A 96 15.62 25.51 -13.48
N LEU A 97 14.71 25.62 -14.45
CA LEU A 97 13.88 24.52 -14.99
C LEU A 97 14.74 23.39 -15.57
N SER A 98 15.92 23.74 -16.09
CA SER A 98 16.89 22.77 -16.64
C SER A 98 17.78 22.11 -15.59
N THR A 99 17.72 22.52 -14.31
CA THR A 99 18.57 21.91 -13.28
C THR A 99 18.15 20.45 -13.00
N PRO A 100 19.12 19.54 -12.79
CA PRO A 100 18.82 18.13 -12.59
C PRO A 100 17.97 17.88 -11.34
N HIS A 101 18.16 18.68 -10.28
CA HIS A 101 17.42 18.55 -9.03
C HIS A 101 15.94 18.90 -9.20
N LEU A 102 15.64 19.98 -9.93
CA LEU A 102 14.25 20.37 -10.17
C LEU A 102 13.56 19.36 -11.09
N ARG A 103 14.23 18.90 -12.16
CA ARG A 103 13.70 17.84 -13.02
C ARG A 103 13.44 16.55 -12.24
N ALA A 104 14.37 16.12 -11.39
CA ALA A 104 14.19 14.94 -10.55
C ALA A 104 13.00 15.10 -9.58
N MET A 105 12.84 16.28 -8.95
CA MET A 105 11.70 16.57 -8.08
C MET A 105 10.36 16.49 -8.84
N LEU A 106 10.29 17.00 -10.07
CA LEU A 106 9.09 16.94 -10.92
C LEU A 106 8.76 15.51 -11.36
N VAL A 107 9.77 14.70 -11.68
CA VAL A 107 9.58 13.28 -11.99
C VAL A 107 9.06 12.52 -10.76
N VAL A 108 9.59 12.80 -9.57
CA VAL A 108 9.10 12.21 -8.32
C VAL A 108 7.67 12.66 -8.03
N HIS A 109 7.36 13.95 -8.24
CA HIS A 109 5.99 14.46 -8.13
C HIS A 109 5.04 13.67 -9.01
N ASP A 110 5.35 13.51 -10.30
CA ASP A 110 4.49 12.81 -11.25
C ASP A 110 4.33 11.33 -10.89
N THR A 111 5.42 10.68 -10.45
CA THR A 111 5.40 9.28 -10.00
C THR A 111 4.44 9.09 -8.81
N VAL A 112 4.51 9.98 -7.82
CA VAL A 112 3.65 9.94 -6.64
C VAL A 112 2.21 10.30 -6.98
N ALA A 113 1.99 11.35 -7.78
CA ALA A 113 0.67 11.80 -8.20
C ALA A 113 -0.08 10.73 -9.00
N GLN A 114 0.62 10.01 -9.87
CA GLN A 114 0.05 8.94 -10.69
C GLN A 114 -0.07 7.60 -9.96
N LYS A 115 0.40 7.50 -8.71
CA LYS A 115 0.55 6.23 -7.99
C LYS A 115 1.36 5.18 -8.74
N ASN A 116 2.27 5.62 -9.61
CA ASN A 116 3.12 4.74 -10.43
C ASN A 116 4.36 4.25 -9.65
N PHE A 117 4.17 3.97 -8.37
CA PHE A 117 5.16 3.37 -7.47
C PHE A 117 4.66 2.03 -6.90
N ASP A 118 3.37 1.72 -7.08
CA ASP A 118 2.83 0.43 -6.69
C ASP A 118 3.39 -0.67 -7.60
N PRO A 119 3.81 -1.82 -7.03
CA PRO A 119 4.28 -2.92 -7.84
C PRO A 119 3.14 -3.42 -8.72
N VAL A 120 3.40 -3.52 -10.03
CA VAL A 120 2.46 -4.16 -10.96
C VAL A 120 2.36 -5.63 -10.59
N LEU A 121 1.18 -6.06 -10.15
CA LEU A 121 0.93 -7.47 -9.90
C LEU A 121 1.00 -8.24 -11.23
N PRO A 122 1.64 -9.41 -11.26
CA PRO A 122 1.54 -10.28 -12.43
C PRO A 122 0.07 -10.62 -12.68
N PRO A 123 -0.34 -10.80 -13.95
CA PRO A 123 -1.69 -11.25 -14.26
C PRO A 123 -1.95 -12.57 -13.55
N LEU A 124 -3.17 -12.72 -13.02
CA LEU A 124 -3.60 -14.00 -12.44
C LEU A 124 -3.51 -15.08 -13.54
N PRO A 125 -2.92 -16.25 -13.26
CA PRO A 125 -2.91 -17.36 -14.20
C PRO A 125 -4.33 -17.80 -14.57
N ASP A 126 -4.54 -18.18 -15.83
CA ASP A 126 -5.87 -18.51 -16.39
C ASP A 126 -6.62 -19.67 -15.69
N ASN A 127 -5.91 -20.42 -14.83
CA ASN A 127 -6.46 -21.57 -14.11
C ASN A 127 -6.92 -21.23 -12.68
N PHE A 128 -6.91 -19.95 -12.27
CA PHE A 128 -7.28 -19.56 -10.91
C PHE A 128 -8.78 -19.62 -10.60
N GLU A 129 -9.66 -19.75 -11.59
CA GLU A 129 -11.11 -19.80 -11.34
C GLU A 129 -11.66 -21.23 -11.13
N ASP A 130 -10.95 -22.28 -11.59
CA ASP A 130 -11.45 -23.68 -11.52
C ASP A 130 -11.30 -24.33 -10.14
N ASP A 131 -10.45 -23.79 -9.25
CA ASP A 131 -10.17 -24.37 -7.92
C ASP A 131 -10.91 -23.67 -6.76
N PHE A 132 -11.60 -22.55 -7.03
CA PHE A 132 -12.41 -21.82 -6.04
C PHE A 132 -13.90 -21.89 -6.40
N ASP A 133 -14.43 -23.10 -6.55
CA ASP A 133 -15.82 -23.32 -6.17
C ASP A 133 -15.92 -23.00 -4.68
N GLU A 134 -16.15 -21.72 -4.34
CA GLU A 134 -16.38 -21.26 -2.98
C GLU A 134 -17.55 -22.06 -2.40
N GLU A 135 -17.24 -23.11 -1.65
CA GLU A 135 -18.18 -23.83 -0.79
C GLU A 135 -18.61 -22.87 0.32
N SER A 136 -19.52 -21.97 -0.04
CA SER A 136 -19.99 -20.88 0.80
C SER A 136 -20.89 -21.49 1.90
N VAL A 137 -20.32 -21.64 3.09
CA VAL A 137 -21.02 -22.22 4.23
C VAL A 137 -22.01 -21.21 4.80
N LYS A 138 -23.31 -21.45 4.59
CA LYS A 138 -24.39 -20.65 5.19
C LYS A 138 -24.55 -21.00 6.66
N ILE A 139 -24.05 -20.13 7.55
CA ILE A 139 -24.25 -20.29 9.00
C ILE A 139 -25.69 -19.92 9.35
N VAL A 140 -26.49 -20.91 9.77
CA VAL A 140 -27.86 -20.73 10.27
C VAL A 140 -27.88 -20.76 11.80
N ARG A 141 -28.51 -19.75 12.41
CA ARG A 141 -28.77 -19.70 13.86
C ARG A 141 -30.09 -20.40 14.16
N LEU A 142 -30.03 -21.57 14.80
CA LEU A 142 -31.21 -22.25 15.33
C LEU A 142 -31.77 -21.50 16.53
N VAL A 143 -32.92 -20.85 16.36
CA VAL A 143 -33.68 -20.27 17.47
C VAL A 143 -34.73 -21.31 17.88
N LYS A 144 -34.54 -21.93 19.05
CA LYS A 144 -35.55 -22.82 19.63
C LYS A 144 -36.61 -21.95 20.30
N ASN A 145 -37.68 -21.64 19.57
CA ASN A 145 -38.89 -21.13 20.21
C ASN A 145 -39.48 -22.25 21.07
N ILE A 146 -39.46 -22.06 22.37
CA ILE A 146 -40.31 -22.80 23.29
C ILE A 146 -41.59 -21.98 23.36
N GLU A 147 -42.54 -22.27 22.48
CA GLU A 147 -43.92 -21.83 22.69
C GLU A 147 -44.62 -22.76 23.70
N PRO A 148 -45.59 -22.23 24.47
CA PRO A 148 -46.08 -22.83 25.71
C PRO A 148 -46.93 -24.09 25.53
#